data_AF-A0A969WW56-F1
#
_entry.id   AF-A0A969WW56-F1
#
_cell.length_a   1.000
_cell.length_b   1.000
_cell.length_c   1.000
_cell.angle_alpha   90.00
_cell.angle_beta   90.00
_cell.angle_gamma   90.00
#
_symmetry.space_group_name_H-M   'P 1'
#
loop_
_entity.id
_entity.type
_entity.pdbx_description
1 polymer ?
#
loop_
_entity_poly.entity_id
_entity_poly.type
_entity_poly.pdbx_seq_one_letter_code
_entity_poly.pdbx_strand_id
1 'polypeptide(L)' 'MKLTAEEDQVAQKVASYFRSPEMSLREKLFNAKLIAVHDLELENFTGQDEKEKLARYYQMLDSIMQKLEA' A
#
# COMPACT_ATOMS: atom_id res chain seq x y z
N MET A 1 7.69 15.42 1.80
CA MET A 1 9.05 14.83 1.58
C MET A 1 9.10 14.09 0.22
N LYS A 2 10.27 13.83 -0.40
CA LYS A 2 10.34 13.05 -1.66
C LYS A 2 10.27 11.54 -1.39
N LEU A 3 9.53 10.81 -2.22
CA LEU A 3 9.49 9.34 -2.19
C LEU A 3 10.83 8.73 -2.63
N THR A 4 11.17 7.58 -2.05
CA THR A 4 12.26 6.73 -2.56
C THR A 4 11.86 6.08 -3.89
N ALA A 5 12.81 5.48 -4.61
CA ALA A 5 12.51 4.78 -5.85
C ALA A 5 11.56 3.58 -5.65
N GLU A 6 11.70 2.88 -4.53
CA GLU A 6 10.84 1.75 -4.17
C GLU A 6 9.42 2.22 -3.82
N GLU A 7 9.31 3.28 -3.03
CA GLU A 7 8.04 3.91 -2.68
C GLU A 7 7.29 4.42 -3.92
N ASP A 8 8.01 5.07 -4.83
CA ASP A 8 7.43 5.56 -6.09
C ASP A 8 6.92 4.39 -6.96
N GLN A 9 7.70 3.31 -7.05
CA GLN A 9 7.28 2.11 -7.78
C GLN A 9 6.01 1.49 -7.17
N VAL A 10 5.92 1.42 -5.84
CA VAL A 10 4.72 0.92 -5.16
C VAL A 10 3.53 1.84 -5.38
N ALA A 11 3.71 3.16 -5.27
CA ALA A 11 2.65 4.13 -5.53
C ALA A 11 2.11 4.03 -6.95
N GLN A 12 2.98 3.85 -7.96
CA GLN A 12 2.58 3.63 -9.35
C GLN A 12 1.80 2.32 -9.52
N LYS A 13 2.23 1.22 -8.89
CA LYS A 13 1.49 -0.05 -8.92
C LYS A 13 0.09 0.11 -8.33
N VAL A 14 -0.03 0.76 -7.18
CA VAL A 14 -1.33 1.05 -6.54
C VAL A 14 -2.20 1.92 -7.45
N ALA A 15 -1.62 2.96 -8.05
CA ALA A 15 -2.33 3.84 -8.98
C ALA A 15 -2.93 3.08 -10.18
N SER A 16 -2.19 2.08 -10.69
CA SER A 16 -2.60 1.24 -11.82
C SER A 16 -3.60 0.13 -11.44
N TYR A 17 -3.53 -0.36 -10.20
CA TYR A 17 -4.43 -1.40 -9.69
C TYR A 17 -5.86 -0.88 -9.57
N PHE A 18 -6.02 0.28 -8.94
CA PHE A 18 -7.32 0.96 -8.85
C PHE A 18 -7.58 1.75 -10.14
N ARG A 19 -8.33 1.15 -11.06
CA ARG A 19 -8.64 1.73 -12.38
C ARG A 19 -9.64 2.89 -12.35
N SER A 20 -10.22 3.21 -11.19
CA SER A 20 -11.12 4.36 -11.06
C SER A 20 -10.35 5.66 -11.31
N PRO A 21 -10.75 6.47 -12.31
CA PRO A 21 -10.16 7.78 -12.56
C PRO A 21 -10.61 8.82 -11.54
N GLU A 22 -11.72 8.59 -10.83
CA GLU A 22 -12.28 9.51 -9.83
C GLU A 22 -11.56 9.40 -8.49
N MET A 23 -10.82 8.32 -8.25
CA MET A 23 -10.01 8.15 -7.05
C MET A 23 -8.66 8.84 -7.19
N SER A 24 -8.34 9.72 -6.25
CA SER A 24 -7.01 10.28 -6.06
C SER A 24 -5.99 9.20 -5.70
N LEU A 25 -4.70 9.46 -5.93
CA LEU A 25 -3.63 8.56 -5.51
C LEU A 25 -3.68 8.29 -4.00
N ARG A 26 -4.03 9.30 -3.20
CA ARG A 26 -4.20 9.18 -1.75
C ARG A 26 -5.29 8.18 -1.38
N GLU A 27 -6.46 8.28 -1.99
CA GLU A 27 -7.56 7.32 -1.75
C GLU A 27 -7.18 5.91 -2.19
N LYS A 28 -6.46 5.77 -3.32
CA LYS A 28 -5.96 4.47 -3.78
C LYS A 28 -4.98 3.85 -2.77
N LEU A 29 -4.04 4.64 -2.25
CA LEU A 29 -3.09 4.20 -1.22
C LEU A 29 -3.80 3.82 0.09
N PHE A 30 -4.78 4.63 0.52
CA PHE A 30 -5.58 4.34 1.69
C PHE A 30 -6.33 3.00 1.55
N ASN A 31 -6.99 2.78 0.40
CA ASN A 31 -7.69 1.52 0.13
C ASN A 31 -6.73 0.33 0.04
N ALA A 32 -5.55 0.48 -0.59
CA ALA A 32 -4.52 -0.56 -0.60
C ALA A 32 -4.08 -0.93 0.82
N LYS A 33 -3.92 0.06 1.70
CA LYS A 33 -3.52 -0.14 3.10
C LYS A 33 -4.63 -0.86 3.87
N LEU A 34 -5.89 -0.50 3.63
CA LEU A 34 -7.06 -1.15 4.24
C LEU A 34 -7.16 -2.63 3.84
N ILE A 35 -6.91 -2.95 2.57
CA ILE A 35 -6.85 -4.35 2.12
C ILE A 35 -5.72 -5.09 2.84
N ALA A 36 -4.52 -4.51 2.89
CA ALA A 36 -3.37 -5.16 3.52
C ALA A 36 -3.56 -5.42 5.02
N VAL A 37 -4.15 -4.49 5.77
CA VAL A 37 -4.45 -4.71 7.20
C VAL A 37 -5.54 -5.76 7.37
N HIS A 38 -6.57 -5.75 6.52
CA HIS A 38 -7.64 -6.74 6.56
C HIS A 38 -7.10 -8.15 6.32
N ASP A 39 -6.20 -8.32 5.36
CA ASP A 39 -5.59 -9.62 5.06
C ASP A 39 -4.65 -10.09 6.19
N LEU A 40 -3.97 -9.17 6.87
CA LEU A 40 -3.16 -9.50 8.06
C LEU A 40 -4.04 -9.93 9.24
N GLU A 41 -5.15 -9.22 9.49
CA GLU A 41 -6.05 -9.47 10.61
C GLU A 41 -6.85 -10.77 10.47
N LEU A 42 -7.24 -11.14 9.24
CA LEU A 42 -7.94 -12.39 8.96
C LEU A 42 -7.03 -13.59 8.72
N GLU A 43 -5.72 -13.40 8.80
CA GLU A 43 -4.73 -14.40 8.40
C GLU A 43 -4.94 -14.90 6.95
N ASN A 44 -5.34 -13.99 6.04
CA ASN A 44 -5.50 -14.26 4.61
C ASN A 44 -4.13 -14.30 3.90
N PHE A 45 -3.29 -15.24 4.30
CA PHE A 45 -2.00 -15.51 3.69
C PHE A 45 -1.68 -17.00 3.80
N THR A 46 -0.94 -17.53 2.83
CA THR A 46 -0.64 -18.96 2.73
C THR A 46 0.48 -19.43 3.66
N GLY A 47 1.22 -18.50 4.28
CA GLY A 47 2.28 -18.82 5.23
C GLY A 47 3.06 -17.60 5.72
N GLN A 48 4.09 -17.87 6.52
CA GLN A 48 4.89 -16.85 7.20
C GLN A 48 5.61 -15.90 6.22
N ASP A 49 6.17 -16.42 5.12
CA ASP A 49 6.83 -15.59 4.11
C ASP A 49 5.88 -14.58 3.45
N GLU A 50 4.63 -14.98 3.21
CA GLU A 50 3.60 -14.11 2.64
C GLU A 50 3.12 -13.07 3.66
N LYS A 51 2.94 -13.49 4.92
CA LYS A 51 2.67 -12.58 6.04
C LYS A 51 3.72 -11.48 6.16
N GLU A 52 5.01 -11.83 6.08
CA GLU A 52 6.10 -10.86 6.17
C GLU A 52 6.13 -9.90 4.97
N LYS A 53 5.86 -10.39 3.76
CA LYS A 53 5.74 -9.53 2.57
C LYS A 53 4.55 -8.57 2.70
N LEU A 54 3.42 -9.05 3.18
CA LEU A 54 2.21 -8.24 3.37
C LEU A 54 2.42 -7.17 4.46
N ALA A 55 3.07 -7.52 5.57
CA ALA A 55 3.43 -6.57 6.62
C ALA A 55 4.38 -5.49 6.13
N ARG A 56 5.41 -5.86 5.35
CA ARG A 56 6.31 -4.88 4.71
C ARG A 56 5.57 -3.98 3.73
N TYR A 57 4.65 -4.55 2.93
CA TYR A 57 3.83 -3.78 2.02
C TYR A 57 2.95 -2.76 2.75
N TYR A 58 2.29 -3.17 3.85
CA TYR A 58 1.53 -2.27 4.71
C TYR A 58 2.39 -1.10 5.24
N GLN A 59 3.60 -1.38 5.72
CA GLN A 59 4.54 -0.35 6.20
C GLN A 59 4.97 0.60 5.08
N MET A 60 5.20 0.09 3.87
CA MET A 60 5.55 0.89 2.70
C MET A 60 4.41 1.87 2.36
N LEU A 61 3.16 1.38 2.34
CA LEU A 61 1.99 2.23 2.08
C LEU A 61 1.83 3.32 3.13
N ASP A 62 2.03 3.00 4.41
CA ASP A 62 1.98 3.97 5.49
C ASP A 62 3.05 5.07 5.34
N SER A 63 4.29 4.68 5.01
CA SER A 63 5.38 5.63 4.78
C SER A 63 5.11 6.56 3.60
N ILE A 64 4.60 6.03 2.48
CA ILE A 64 4.20 6.84 1.32
C ILE A 64 3.14 7.85 1.73
N MET A 65 2.09 7.40 2.44
CA MET A 65 1.01 8.29 2.86
C MET A 65 1.48 9.42 3.76
N GLN A 66 2.32 9.12 4.76
CA GLN A 66 2.91 10.14 5.65
C GLN A 66 3.72 11.18 4.87
N LYS A 67 4.46 10.76 3.83
CA LYS A 67 5.27 11.68 3.01
C LYS A 67 4.45 12.55 2.07
N LEU A 68 3.25 12.11 1.68
CA LEU A 68 2.30 12.87 0.87
C LEU A 68 1.46 13.85 1.72
N GLU A 69 1.40 13.64 3.03
CA GLU A 69 0.75 14.54 4.01
C GLU A 69 1.64 15.69 4.49
N ALA A 70 2.96 15.59 4.27
CA ALA A 70 3.98 16.50 4.77
C ALA A 70 4.61 17.36 3.66
#